data_AF-A0A0R3X112-F1
#
_entry.id   AF-A0A0R3X112-F1
#
_cell.length_a   1.000
_cell.length_b   1.000
_cell.length_c   1.000
_cell.angle_alpha   90.00
_cell.angle_beta   90.00
_cell.angle_gamma   90.00
#
_symmetry.space_group_name_H-M   'P 1'
#
loop_
_entity.id
_entity.type
_entity.pdbx_description
1 polymer ?
#
loop_
_entity_poly.entity_id
_entity_poly.type
_entity_poly.pdbx_seq_one_letter_code
_entity_poly.pdbx_strand_id
1 'polypeptide(L)'
;MNSDIIDPGLFDIPLQQPALLSHGDSSGSCLNTRRVYRPVSEEKRKSREYRVSRERNNRAVQRCRANNKVKQDCLVIKSEGYRALAEEYRKATYELDAERKRLEEFFRMRMATGQDTGHLQALLGEENVTRAAFEEHIETIRKRYARRVQAATEGRQTDISITTSPPSSASPPYSLSSQSSLRPQEL
;
A
#
# COMPACT_ATOMS: atom_id res chain seq x y z
N MET A 1 13.53 22.43 5.48
CA MET A 1 13.82 21.85 4.16
C MET A 1 12.93 20.62 4.01
N ASN A 2 11.82 20.75 3.30
CA ASN A 2 10.92 19.63 3.02
C ASN A 2 11.41 19.00 1.73
N SER A 3 12.33 18.04 1.83
CA SER A 3 12.57 17.13 0.71
C SER A 3 11.29 16.32 0.58
N ASP A 4 10.54 16.50 -0.51
CA ASP A 4 9.52 15.54 -0.91
C ASP A 4 10.26 14.23 -1.21
N ILE A 5 10.48 13.41 -0.18
CA ILE A 5 11.09 12.10 -0.30
C ILE A 5 10.03 11.24 -0.99
N ILE A 6 10.10 11.21 -2.31
CA ILE A 6 9.28 10.35 -3.15
C ILE A 6 9.74 8.92 -2.90
N ASP A 7 8.79 8.08 -2.46
CA ASP A 7 8.99 6.66 -2.30
C ASP A 7 9.31 6.02 -3.66
N PRO A 8 10.48 5.38 -3.85
CA PRO A 8 10.86 4.77 -5.12
C PRO A 8 10.10 3.47 -5.44
N GLY A 9 9.22 3.00 -4.54
CA GLY A 9 8.30 1.90 -4.82
C GLY A 9 8.94 0.51 -4.78
N LEU A 10 10.05 0.37 -4.05
CA LEU A 10 10.80 -0.90 -3.94
C LEU A 10 9.99 -2.02 -3.27
N PHE A 11 9.11 -1.63 -2.34
CA PHE A 11 8.24 -2.54 -1.59
C PHE A 11 6.79 -2.48 -2.09
N ASP A 12 6.53 -1.78 -3.19
CA ASP A 12 5.19 -1.73 -3.76
C ASP A 12 4.83 -3.10 -4.34
N ILE A 13 3.57 -3.46 -4.12
CA ILE A 13 2.98 -4.62 -4.76
C ILE A 13 2.56 -4.14 -6.14
N PRO A 14 2.87 -4.87 -7.23
CA PRO A 14 2.28 -4.58 -8.52
C PRO A 14 0.76 -4.74 -8.38
N LEU A 15 0.06 -3.61 -8.28
CA LEU A 15 -1.39 -3.58 -8.35
C LEU A 15 -1.77 -4.13 -9.72
N GLN A 16 -2.56 -5.21 -9.77
CA GLN A 16 -3.36 -5.48 -10.96
C GLN A 16 -4.18 -4.21 -11.19
N GLN A 17 -3.88 -3.51 -12.29
CA GLN A 17 -4.66 -2.35 -12.69
C GLN A 17 -6.13 -2.79 -12.75
N PRO A 18 -7.02 -2.20 -11.92
CA PRO A 18 -8.44 -2.31 -12.20
C PRO A 18 -8.63 -1.75 -13.62
N ALA A 19 -9.31 -2.49 -14.49
CA ALA A 19 -9.64 -2.02 -15.83
C ALA A 19 -10.15 -0.58 -15.73
N LEU A 20 -9.45 0.35 -16.41
CA LEU A 20 -9.80 1.75 -16.48
C LEU A 20 -11.26 1.86 -16.97
N LEU A 21 -12.20 2.04 -16.05
CA LEU A 21 -13.49 2.58 -16.40
C LEU A 21 -13.25 4.04 -16.77
N SER A 22 -13.20 4.27 -18.09
CA SER A 22 -13.19 5.60 -18.70
C SER A 22 -14.46 6.33 -18.28
N HIS A 23 -14.39 7.09 -17.19
CA HIS A 23 -15.34 8.12 -16.88
C HIS A 23 -14.84 9.40 -17.55
N GLY A 24 -15.53 9.79 -18.60
CA GLY A 24 -15.17 10.89 -19.48
C GLY A 24 -14.81 12.18 -18.74
N ASP A 25 -13.80 12.84 -19.27
CA ASP A 25 -13.30 14.14 -18.85
C ASP A 25 -14.42 15.19 -18.94
N SER A 26 -15.01 15.54 -17.80
CA SER A 26 -15.66 16.83 -17.64
C SER A 26 -14.59 17.84 -17.26
N SER A 27 -13.97 18.45 -18.28
CA SER A 27 -13.10 19.62 -18.17
C SER A 27 -13.91 20.83 -17.66
N GLY A 28 -14.21 20.84 -16.37
CA GLY A 28 -14.68 22.03 -15.65
C GLY A 28 -13.49 22.73 -15.02
N SER A 29 -13.17 23.93 -15.52
CA SER A 29 -12.19 24.86 -14.97
C SER A 29 -12.20 24.88 -13.43
N CYS A 30 -11.19 24.29 -12.81
CA CYS A 30 -11.01 24.27 -11.37
C CYS A 30 -10.38 25.59 -10.89
N LEU A 31 -11.17 26.67 -10.93
CA LEU A 31 -10.83 27.89 -10.21
C LEU A 31 -10.72 27.55 -8.72
N ASN A 32 -9.53 27.75 -8.15
CA ASN A 32 -9.19 27.59 -6.73
C ASN A 32 -9.94 28.63 -5.88
N THR A 33 -11.26 28.52 -5.84
CA THR A 33 -12.10 29.30 -4.93
C THR A 33 -12.09 28.60 -3.58
N ARG A 34 -11.62 29.31 -2.55
CA ARG A 34 -11.66 28.85 -1.16
C ARG A 34 -13.11 28.48 -0.83
N ARG A 35 -13.39 27.18 -0.62
CA ARG A 35 -14.73 26.70 -0.26
C ARG A 35 -15.12 27.29 1.09
N VAL A 36 -16.02 28.27 1.08
CA VAL A 36 -16.61 28.82 2.31
C VAL A 36 -17.71 27.88 2.76
N TYR A 37 -17.59 27.34 3.97
CA TYR A 37 -18.65 26.53 4.57
C TYR A 37 -19.88 27.39 4.82
N ARG A 38 -21.01 27.06 4.19
CA ARG A 38 -22.30 27.67 4.46
C ARG A 38 -23.17 26.70 5.27
N PRO A 39 -23.62 27.07 6.48
CA PRO A 39 -24.57 26.27 7.23
C PRO A 39 -25.86 26.07 6.44
N VAL A 40 -26.31 24.82 6.34
CA VAL A 40 -27.61 24.49 5.73
C VAL A 40 -28.73 24.87 6.69
N SER A 41 -29.82 25.47 6.18
CA SER A 41 -31.00 25.85 6.98
C SER A 41 -31.69 24.63 7.61
N GLU A 42 -32.32 24.80 8.78
CA GLU A 42 -32.92 23.68 9.53
C GLU A 42 -34.00 22.92 8.75
N GLU A 43 -34.79 23.64 7.97
CA GLU A 43 -35.85 23.07 7.13
C GLU A 43 -35.28 22.11 6.07
N LYS A 44 -34.17 22.50 5.44
CA LYS A 44 -33.41 21.63 4.52
C LYS A 44 -32.72 20.48 5.24
N ARG A 45 -32.32 20.64 6.51
CA ARG A 45 -31.73 19.54 7.30
C ARG A 45 -32.73 18.43 7.61
N LYS A 46 -34.02 18.76 7.71
CA LYS A 46 -35.11 17.79 7.91
C LYS A 46 -35.47 17.02 6.63
N SER A 47 -35.01 17.49 5.45
CA SER A 47 -35.29 16.83 4.17
C SER A 47 -34.66 15.45 4.08
N ARG A 48 -35.34 14.53 3.38
CA ARG A 48 -34.85 13.16 3.15
C ARG A 48 -33.56 13.18 2.33
N GLU A 49 -33.46 14.06 1.32
CA GLU A 49 -32.25 14.16 0.50
C GLU A 49 -31.03 14.56 1.33
N TYR A 50 -31.20 15.52 2.24
CA TYR A 50 -30.11 15.97 3.12
C TYR A 50 -29.62 14.83 4.01
N ARG A 51 -30.54 14.08 4.64
CA ARG A 51 -30.18 12.95 5.50
C ARG A 51 -29.40 11.87 4.75
N VAL A 52 -29.88 11.47 3.57
CA VAL A 52 -29.20 10.47 2.72
C VAL A 52 -27.82 10.98 2.27
N SER A 53 -27.72 12.25 1.88
CA SER A 53 -26.45 12.85 1.46
C SER A 53 -25.43 12.90 2.60
N ARG A 54 -25.85 13.31 3.81
CA ARG A 54 -24.99 13.32 5.00
C ARG A 54 -24.53 11.93 5.41
N GLU A 55 -25.40 10.93 5.33
CA GLU A 55 -25.02 9.55 5.62
C GLU A 55 -23.98 9.04 4.62
N ARG A 56 -24.19 9.25 3.31
CA ARG A 56 -23.21 8.91 2.27
C ARG A 56 -21.88 9.61 2.49
N ASN A 57 -21.91 10.91 2.82
CA ASN A 57 -20.70 11.68 3.09
C ASN A 57 -19.95 11.18 4.33
N ASN A 58 -20.65 10.89 5.42
CA ASN A 58 -20.04 10.34 6.63
C ASN A 58 -19.36 8.99 6.35
N ARG A 59 -20.02 8.10 5.59
CA ARG A 59 -19.43 6.83 5.14
C ARG A 59 -18.19 7.05 4.26
N ALA A 60 -18.23 8.03 3.35
CA ALA A 60 -17.07 8.38 2.52
C ALA A 60 -15.90 8.91 3.37
N VAL A 61 -16.16 9.75 4.37
CA VAL A 61 -15.14 10.27 5.30
C VAL A 61 -14.53 9.14 6.12
N GLN A 62 -15.34 8.20 6.62
CA GLN A 62 -14.84 7.02 7.34
C GLN A 62 -13.89 6.19 6.45
N ARG A 63 -14.27 5.93 5.19
CA ARG A 63 -13.40 5.23 4.22
C ARG A 63 -12.12 5.99 3.94
N CYS A 64 -12.19 7.31 3.76
CA CYS A 64 -11.01 8.15 3.53
C CYS A 64 -10.04 8.08 4.71
N ARG A 65 -10.53 8.19 5.94
CA ARG A 65 -9.70 8.06 7.15
C ARG A 65 -9.08 6.67 7.28
N ALA A 66 -9.86 5.62 7.01
CA ALA A 66 -9.35 4.25 7.03
C ALA A 66 -8.26 4.03 5.97
N ASN A 67 -8.45 4.53 4.74
CA ASN A 67 -7.44 4.45 3.68
C ASN A 67 -6.17 5.23 4.03
N ASN A 68 -6.32 6.43 4.61
CA ASN A 68 -5.17 7.21 5.07
C ASN A 68 -4.40 6.49 6.19
N LYS A 69 -5.09 5.78 7.09
CA LYS A 69 -4.43 4.96 8.11
C LYS A 69 -3.59 3.86 7.47
N VAL A 70 -4.13 3.12 6.51
CA VAL A 70 -3.37 2.08 5.78
C VAL A 70 -2.17 2.68 5.05
N LYS A 71 -2.35 3.82 4.37
CA LYS A 71 -1.23 4.52 3.73
C LYS A 71 -0.14 4.89 4.72
N GLN A 72 -0.51 5.41 5.88
CA GLN A 72 0.45 5.74 6.93
C GLN A 72 1.18 4.50 7.44
N ASP A 73 0.45 3.42 7.74
CA ASP A 73 1.03 2.16 8.22
C ASP A 73 2.01 1.58 7.17
N CYS A 74 1.65 1.64 5.88
CA CYS A 74 2.53 1.21 4.78
C CYS A 74 3.80 2.07 4.70
N LEU A 75 3.69 3.40 4.82
CA LEU A 75 4.85 4.30 4.81
C LEU A 75 5.81 3.99 5.96
N VAL A 76 5.29 3.69 7.15
CA VAL A 76 6.12 3.28 8.30
C VAL A 76 6.87 1.99 7.96
N ILE A 77 6.19 0.95 7.47
CA ILE A 77 6.81 -0.32 7.10
C ILE A 77 7.89 -0.13 6.03
N LYS A 78 7.61 0.68 4.99
CA LYS A 78 8.58 0.98 3.93
C LYS A 78 9.81 1.71 4.46
N SER A 79 9.61 2.69 5.34
CA SER A 79 10.72 3.43 5.96
C SER A 79 11.64 2.53 6.78
N GLU A 80 11.08 1.55 7.49
CA GLU A 80 11.85 0.51 8.20
C GLU A 80 12.63 -0.37 7.21
N GLY A 81 11.99 -0.76 6.10
CA GLY A 81 12.62 -1.56 5.05
C GLY A 81 13.80 -0.85 4.39
N TYR A 82 13.65 0.43 4.03
CA TYR A 82 14.74 1.23 3.49
C TYR A 82 15.88 1.40 4.50
N ARG A 83 15.57 1.59 5.78
CA ARG A 83 16.60 1.68 6.83
C ARG A 83 17.37 0.38 6.97
N ALA A 84 16.69 -0.76 7.02
CA ALA A 84 17.33 -2.07 7.11
C ALA A 84 18.24 -2.34 5.90
N LEU A 85 17.78 -2.04 4.69
CA LEU A 85 18.62 -2.17 3.49
C LEU A 85 19.83 -1.23 3.53
N ALA A 86 19.63 0.03 3.92
CA ALA A 86 20.72 1.00 4.02
C ALA A 86 21.81 0.57 5.02
N GLU A 87 21.42 -0.04 6.15
CA GLU A 87 22.37 -0.59 7.12
C GLU A 87 23.21 -1.71 6.53
N GLU A 88 22.61 -2.64 5.78
CA GLU A 88 23.33 -3.74 5.12
C GLU A 88 24.25 -3.24 4.01
N TYR A 89 23.78 -2.33 3.14
CA TYR A 89 24.64 -1.71 2.12
C TYR A 89 25.81 -0.95 2.73
N ARG A 90 25.60 -0.28 3.88
CA ARG A 90 26.68 0.41 4.58
C ARG A 90 27.73 -0.56 5.10
N LYS A 91 27.33 -1.70 5.68
CA LYS A 91 28.27 -2.75 6.11
C LYS A 91 29.07 -3.30 4.92
N ALA A 92 28.38 -3.69 3.85
CA ALA A 92 29.02 -4.19 2.63
C ALA A 92 30.01 -3.18 2.04
N THR A 93 29.71 -1.88 2.11
CA THR A 93 30.64 -0.84 1.65
C THR A 93 31.93 -0.82 2.47
N TYR A 94 31.86 -1.01 3.79
CA TYR A 94 33.06 -1.08 4.64
C TYR A 94 33.87 -2.36 4.41
N GLU A 95 33.19 -3.49 4.20
CA GLU A 95 33.84 -4.78 3.90
C GLU A 95 34.56 -4.72 2.56
N LEU A 96 33.89 -4.23 1.50
CA LEU A 96 34.48 -4.07 0.17
C LEU A 96 35.65 -3.07 0.18
N ASP A 97 35.60 -2.00 0.98
CA ASP A 97 36.73 -1.07 1.11
C ASP A 97 37.94 -1.73 1.80
N ALA A 98 37.70 -2.59 2.79
CA ALA A 98 38.76 -3.35 3.44
C ALA A 98 39.38 -4.40 2.50
N GLU A 99 38.56 -5.12 1.74
CA GLU A 99 39.03 -6.08 0.73
C GLU A 99 39.81 -5.39 -0.38
N ARG A 100 39.32 -4.25 -0.87
CA ARG A 100 40.03 -3.42 -1.85
C ARG A 100 41.42 -3.05 -1.34
N LYS A 101 41.55 -2.58 -0.10
CA LYS A 101 42.86 -2.22 0.49
C LYS A 101 43.80 -3.42 0.58
N ARG A 102 43.29 -4.59 1.00
CA ARG A 102 44.08 -5.83 1.01
C ARG A 102 44.56 -6.23 -0.37
N LEU A 103 43.70 -6.09 -1.39
CA LEU A 103 44.04 -6.39 -2.76
C LEU A 103 45.11 -5.42 -3.30
N GLU A 104 44.98 -4.12 -2.99
CA GLU A 104 45.99 -3.11 -3.33
C GLU A 104 47.37 -3.40 -2.69
N GLU A 105 47.39 -3.83 -1.42
CA GLU A 105 48.62 -4.27 -0.73
C GLU A 105 49.23 -5.52 -1.37
N PHE A 106 48.40 -6.50 -1.73
CA PHE A 106 48.84 -7.71 -2.42
C PHE A 106 49.49 -7.36 -3.78
N PHE A 107 48.86 -6.49 -4.57
CA PHE A 107 49.45 -6.02 -5.82
C PHE A 107 50.77 -5.29 -5.60
N ARG A 108 50.87 -4.44 -4.57
CA ARG A 108 52.11 -3.72 -4.24
C ARG A 108 53.24 -4.69 -3.86
N MET A 109 52.94 -5.68 -3.03
CA MET A 109 53.86 -6.76 -2.66
C MET A 109 54.32 -7.53 -3.90
N ARG A 110 53.38 -7.95 -4.75
CA ARG A 110 53.69 -8.72 -5.96
C ARG A 110 54.58 -7.94 -6.94
N MET A 111 54.33 -6.64 -7.12
CA MET A 111 55.20 -5.79 -7.94
C MET A 111 56.63 -5.71 -7.39
N ALA A 112 56.82 -5.95 -6.08
CA ALA A 112 58.14 -5.97 -5.44
C ALA A 112 58.82 -7.36 -5.45
N THR A 113 58.08 -8.47 -5.30
CA THR A 113 58.65 -9.83 -5.14
C THR A 113 58.42 -10.80 -6.30
N GLY A 114 57.50 -10.52 -7.24
CA GLY A 114 57.34 -11.28 -8.48
C GLY A 114 56.69 -12.67 -8.39
N GLN A 115 56.19 -13.10 -7.23
CA GLN A 115 55.53 -14.41 -7.05
C GLN A 115 54.01 -14.29 -6.76
N ASP A 116 53.29 -15.40 -7.00
CA ASP A 116 51.95 -15.76 -6.47
C ASP A 116 50.69 -15.38 -7.30
N THR A 117 50.31 -16.24 -8.26
CA THR A 117 49.06 -16.16 -9.05
C THR A 117 47.90 -16.99 -8.48
N GLY A 118 48.19 -18.06 -7.73
CA GLY A 118 47.16 -18.96 -7.21
C GLY A 118 46.27 -18.29 -6.16
N HIS A 119 46.85 -17.40 -5.36
CA HIS A 119 46.13 -16.69 -4.29
C HIS A 119 45.04 -15.74 -4.82
N LEU A 120 45.28 -15.08 -5.97
CA LEU A 120 44.29 -14.19 -6.60
C LEU A 120 43.06 -14.94 -7.12
N GLN A 121 43.25 -16.14 -7.67
CA GLN A 121 42.15 -16.94 -8.19
C GLN A 121 41.26 -17.47 -7.06
N ALA A 122 41.86 -17.79 -5.90
CA ALA A 122 41.10 -18.15 -4.69
C ALA A 122 40.27 -16.96 -4.16
N LEU A 123 40.88 -15.76 -4.07
CA LEU A 123 40.19 -14.54 -3.63
C LEU A 123 39.01 -14.16 -4.54
N LEU A 124 39.16 -14.30 -5.86
CA LEU A 124 38.07 -14.08 -6.82
C LEU A 124 36.94 -15.10 -6.68
N GLY A 125 37.26 -16.36 -6.37
CA GLY A 125 36.25 -17.38 -6.09
C GLY A 125 35.43 -17.07 -4.84
N GLU A 126 36.11 -16.60 -3.78
CA GLU A 126 35.50 -16.19 -2.52
C GLU A 126 34.59 -14.94 -2.67
N GLU A 127 34.99 -13.95 -3.48
CA GLU A 127 34.17 -12.76 -3.78
C GLU A 127 32.84 -13.12 -4.45
N ASN A 128 32.85 -14.05 -5.42
CA ASN A 128 31.61 -14.44 -6.10
C ASN A 128 30.60 -15.10 -5.14
N VAL A 129 31.07 -15.90 -4.19
CA VAL A 129 30.23 -16.57 -3.19
C VAL A 129 29.67 -15.57 -2.17
N THR A 130 30.53 -14.68 -1.66
CA THR A 130 30.13 -13.65 -0.69
C THR A 130 29.14 -12.65 -1.30
N ARG A 131 29.36 -12.25 -2.55
CA ARG A 131 28.44 -11.41 -3.31
C ARG A 131 27.08 -12.07 -3.49
N ALA A 132 27.03 -13.34 -3.90
CA ALA A 132 25.77 -14.05 -4.07
C ALA A 132 24.99 -14.15 -2.75
N ALA A 133 25.69 -14.45 -1.64
CA ALA A 133 25.09 -14.48 -0.31
C ALA A 133 24.54 -13.10 0.13
N PHE A 134 25.26 -12.03 -0.19
CA PHE A 134 24.80 -10.66 0.07
C PHE A 134 23.53 -10.32 -0.73
N GLU A 135 23.53 -10.63 -2.04
CA GLU A 135 22.37 -10.39 -2.91
C GLU A 135 21.13 -11.18 -2.42
N GLU A 136 21.31 -12.44 -2.01
CA GLU A 136 20.25 -13.25 -1.41
C GLU A 136 19.73 -12.65 -0.09
N HIS A 137 20.63 -12.14 0.74
CA HIS A 137 20.27 -11.52 2.01
C HIS A 137 19.44 -10.24 1.80
N ILE A 138 19.88 -9.38 0.89
CA ILE A 138 19.16 -8.16 0.50
C ILE A 138 17.77 -8.50 -0.06
N GLU A 139 17.67 -9.51 -0.92
CA GLU A 139 16.40 -9.96 -1.48
C GLU A 139 15.46 -10.53 -0.41
N THR A 140 16.02 -11.21 0.60
CA THR A 140 15.26 -11.70 1.76
C THR A 140 14.66 -10.55 2.57
N ILE A 141 15.44 -9.49 2.81
CA ILE A 141 14.96 -8.26 3.45
C ILE A 141 13.85 -7.64 2.60
N ARG A 142 14.09 -7.47 1.29
CA ARG A 142 13.10 -6.89 0.36
C ARG A 142 11.76 -7.63 0.41
N LYS A 143 11.78 -8.96 0.24
CA LYS A 143 10.59 -9.83 0.32
C LYS A 143 9.89 -9.76 1.67
N ARG A 144 10.64 -9.63 2.77
CA ARG A 144 10.06 -9.51 4.12
C ARG A 144 9.22 -8.24 4.25
N TYR A 145 9.77 -7.10 3.86
CA TYR A 145 9.08 -5.82 3.97
C TYR A 145 7.96 -5.67 2.94
N ALA A 146 8.13 -6.17 1.71
CA ALA A 146 7.05 -6.23 0.72
C ALA A 146 5.84 -7.04 1.23
N ARG A 147 6.08 -8.21 1.85
CA ARG A 147 5.00 -9.01 2.47
C ARG A 147 4.30 -8.29 3.62
N ARG A 148 5.03 -7.51 4.42
CA ARG A 148 4.42 -6.70 5.51
C ARG A 148 3.52 -5.59 4.93
N VAL A 149 3.95 -4.92 3.87
CA VAL A 149 3.11 -3.94 3.15
C VAL A 149 1.86 -4.63 2.60
N GLN A 150 2.02 -5.80 1.98
CA GLN A 150 0.90 -6.61 1.49
C GLN A 150 -0.11 -6.95 2.57
N ALA A 151 0.33 -7.51 3.70
CA ALA A 151 -0.55 -7.83 4.82
C ALA A 151 -1.30 -6.59 5.36
N ALA A 152 -0.65 -5.42 5.43
CA ALA A 152 -1.27 -4.18 5.86
C ALA A 152 -2.36 -3.69 4.87
N THR A 153 -2.15 -3.91 3.58
CA THR A 153 -3.14 -3.57 2.54
C THR A 153 -4.30 -4.56 2.46
N GLU A 154 -4.03 -5.86 2.54
CA GLU A 154 -5.02 -6.93 2.37
C GLU A 154 -5.93 -7.09 3.59
N GLY A 155 -5.37 -7.07 4.80
CA GLY A 155 -6.14 -7.24 6.05
C GLY A 155 -7.22 -6.18 6.25
N ARG A 156 -7.14 -5.06 5.51
CA ARG A 156 -8.13 -3.98 5.53
C ARG A 156 -9.11 -4.02 4.36
N GLN A 157 -8.77 -4.63 3.23
CA GLN A 157 -9.72 -4.83 2.14
C GLN A 157 -10.85 -5.78 2.56
N THR A 158 -10.55 -6.78 3.36
CA THR A 158 -11.54 -7.69 3.99
C THR A 158 -12.47 -6.95 4.96
N ASP A 159 -11.94 -6.09 5.84
CA ASP A 159 -12.75 -5.29 6.78
C ASP A 159 -13.74 -4.36 6.07
N ILE A 160 -13.30 -3.73 4.98
CA ILE A 160 -14.15 -2.82 4.19
C ILE A 160 -15.24 -3.62 3.46
N SER A 161 -14.89 -4.78 2.90
CA SER A 161 -15.81 -5.65 2.15
C SER A 161 -16.93 -6.21 3.03
N ILE A 162 -16.62 -6.59 4.28
CA ILE A 162 -17.60 -7.10 5.25
C ILE A 162 -18.59 -5.98 5.68
N THR A 163 -18.13 -4.73 5.73
CA THR A 163 -18.97 -3.58 6.09
C THR A 163 -19.81 -3.05 4.91
N THR A 164 -19.55 -3.51 3.69
CA THR A 164 -20.25 -3.04 2.47
C THR A 164 -21.47 -3.86 2.07
N SER A 165 -21.77 -4.96 2.74
CA SER A 165 -23.04 -5.66 2.55
C SER A 165 -24.20 -4.72 2.92
N PRO A 166 -25.07 -4.32 1.98
CA PRO A 166 -26.34 -3.74 2.37
C PRO A 166 -27.09 -4.79 3.20
N PRO A 167 -27.84 -4.43 4.27
CA PRO A 167 -28.85 -5.36 4.77
C PRO A 167 -29.75 -5.68 3.58
N SER A 168 -29.76 -6.97 3.21
CA SER A 168 -30.55 -7.46 2.08
C SER A 168 -31.98 -7.00 2.26
N SER A 169 -32.52 -6.37 1.23
CA SER A 169 -33.89 -5.88 1.13
C SER A 169 -34.88 -6.94 1.63
N ALA A 170 -35.38 -6.77 2.86
CA ALA A 170 -36.58 -7.46 3.30
C ALA A 170 -37.78 -6.85 2.57
N SER A 171 -38.18 -7.49 1.48
CA SER A 171 -39.45 -7.19 0.80
C SER A 171 -40.62 -7.43 1.77
N PRO A 172 -41.67 -6.58 1.78
CA PRO A 172 -42.86 -6.85 2.57
C PRO A 172 -43.65 -8.00 1.93
N PRO A 173 -44.24 -8.94 2.69
CA PRO A 173 -45.14 -9.91 2.12
C PRO A 173 -46.48 -9.21 1.85
N TYR A 174 -46.73 -8.87 0.59
CA TYR A 174 -48.10 -8.75 0.09
C TYR A 174 -48.63 -10.16 -0.12
N SER A 175 -49.56 -10.60 0.74
CA SER A 175 -50.42 -11.75 0.44
C SER A 175 -51.76 -11.22 -0.04
N LEU A 176 -51.97 -11.29 -1.35
CA LEU A 176 -53.29 -11.30 -1.96
C LEU A 176 -53.95 -12.63 -1.64
N SER A 177 -55.03 -12.60 -0.87
CA SER A 177 -55.95 -13.73 -0.74
C SER A 177 -57.36 -13.24 -1.06
N SER A 178 -57.68 -13.23 -2.35
CA SER A 178 -59.07 -13.22 -2.81
C SER A 178 -59.63 -14.62 -2.64
N GLN A 179 -60.60 -14.80 -1.74
CA GLN A 179 -61.69 -15.75 -1.95
C GLN A 179 -63.01 -15.11 -1.49
N SER A 180 -63.87 -14.92 -2.48
CA SER A 180 -65.30 -14.65 -2.35
C SER A 180 -66.02 -15.96 -2.02
N SER A 181 -67.06 -15.94 -1.17
CA SER A 181 -68.42 -16.41 -1.51
C SER A 181 -69.35 -16.58 -0.29
N LEU A 182 -70.44 -15.79 -0.30
CA LEU A 182 -71.85 -16.06 0.07
C LEU A 182 -72.29 -16.51 1.50
N ARG A 183 -72.86 -15.53 2.26
CA ARG A 183 -74.21 -15.41 2.93
C ARG A 183 -74.76 -16.55 3.85
N PRO A 184 -75.89 -16.35 4.58
CA PRO A 184 -76.44 -15.20 5.37
C PRO A 184 -76.94 -15.61 6.79
N GLN A 185 -77.29 -14.66 7.68
CA GLN A 185 -78.52 -14.56 8.52
C GLN A 185 -78.34 -13.75 9.82
N GLU A 186 -79.24 -12.78 9.96
CA GLU A 186 -79.94 -12.23 11.13
C GLU A 186 -79.40 -12.42 12.56
N LEU A 187 -79.26 -11.30 13.28
CA LEU A 187 -80.21 -10.82 14.31
C LEU A 187 -80.07 -9.31 14.51
#